data_AF-A0A535EL62-F1
#
_entry.id   AF-A0A535EL62-F1
#
_cell.length_a   1.000
_cell.length_b   1.000
_cell.length_c   1.000
_cell.angle_alpha   90.00
_cell.angle_beta   90.00
_cell.angle_gamma   90.00
#
_symmetry.space_group_name_H-M   'P 1'
#
loop_
_entity.id
_entity.type
_entity.pdbx_description
1 polymer ?
#
loop_
_entity_poly.entity_id
_entity_poly.type
_entity_poly.pdbx_seq_one_letter_code
_entity_poly.pdbx_strand_id
1 'polypeptide(L)'
;MSAYVFVPALVAALLVGIGAAYLYLQRRSGDGAGAVAAKAQQVMAESETQAKEKLLEAKEEAVKIRTAAEQEAREYRAQSQQIEKRLLQKEENLDRKGEDLNRREREFGDKEKGLDELRAQLEDHKRQQQLELERVAKMTRQEAQGVLMAQVEQDLRNEVARKVRESELAARDDSERRAREIVTESIQRIAADQTAEVSVSVLPLPTDELKGRIIGKEGRNIRALQQATGIDLIVDDTPEAVIISGFDPVRREVARVALNKLIVDGRIHPARIEEIVAKSRQEVLQRVKEEGEAAVLEVGLQGLHPEVVRHLGILRFRTSYGQQVLSHSKEVAFLAAMMASEIGADVRIAKLSGLLHDIGKAIDHEVEGSHAVIGADLLQRHGVPAPVVHAVRAHHYDEEPQTQEALLLIAADAISAARPGARRESLEAYVKRLEKLEEIANSFQGVQQSYAIQAGREVRILVKPEQIDDAAAQLMARDIAKRIESELSFPGQIRVTVVRETRAVEYAK
;
A
#
# COMPACT_ATOMS: atom_id res chain seq x y z
N MET A 1 -174.71 5.79 -55.14
CA MET A 1 -175.93 5.80 -54.31
C MET A 1 -175.87 4.61 -53.34
N SER A 2 -175.77 4.91 -52.04
CA SER A 2 -176.32 4.19 -50.86
C SER A 2 -176.54 2.65 -50.85
N ALA A 3 -175.88 1.97 -49.89
CA ALA A 3 -176.29 0.90 -48.94
C ALA A 3 -177.06 -0.40 -49.37
N TYR A 4 -176.91 -1.47 -48.55
CA TYR A 4 -177.70 -2.73 -48.42
C TYR A 4 -177.09 -4.08 -48.87
N VAL A 5 -175.90 -4.38 -48.34
CA VAL A 5 -175.09 -5.62 -48.51
C VAL A 5 -175.28 -6.65 -47.36
N PHE A 6 -176.08 -6.39 -46.33
CA PHE A 6 -175.90 -7.09 -45.04
C PHE A 6 -176.57 -8.47 -44.85
N VAL A 7 -177.65 -8.79 -45.57
CA VAL A 7 -178.40 -10.04 -45.35
C VAL A 7 -177.67 -11.31 -45.83
N PRO A 8 -176.94 -11.34 -46.97
CA PRO A 8 -176.27 -12.56 -47.43
C PRO A 8 -175.05 -12.97 -46.58
N ALA A 9 -174.50 -12.09 -45.75
CA ALA A 9 -173.32 -12.37 -44.93
C ALA A 9 -173.59 -13.35 -43.77
N LEU A 10 -174.81 -13.36 -43.22
CA LEU A 10 -175.14 -14.15 -42.03
C LEU A 10 -175.21 -15.67 -42.33
N VAL A 11 -175.62 -16.03 -43.55
CA VAL A 11 -175.79 -17.42 -43.99
C VAL A 11 -174.45 -18.09 -44.27
N ALA A 12 -173.44 -17.32 -44.71
CA ALA A 12 -172.09 -17.84 -44.94
C ALA A 12 -171.37 -18.22 -43.63
N ALA A 13 -171.59 -17.47 -42.54
CA ALA A 13 -170.93 -17.71 -41.26
C ALA A 13 -171.34 -19.05 -40.61
N LEU A 14 -172.61 -19.44 -40.75
CA LEU A 14 -173.14 -20.66 -40.13
C LEU A 14 -172.56 -21.94 -40.78
N LEU A 15 -172.37 -21.94 -42.10
CA LEU A 15 -171.84 -23.08 -42.85
C LEU A 15 -170.35 -23.32 -42.59
N VAL A 16 -169.59 -22.25 -42.35
CA VAL A 16 -168.16 -22.34 -41.98
C VAL A 16 -167.98 -22.92 -40.58
N GLY A 17 -168.87 -22.59 -39.63
CA GLY A 17 -168.83 -23.11 -38.28
C GLY A 17 -169.01 -24.63 -38.20
N ILE A 18 -169.90 -25.19 -39.02
CA ILE A 18 -170.16 -26.63 -39.06
C ILE A 18 -169.00 -27.39 -39.72
N GLY A 19 -168.36 -26.81 -40.74
CA GLY A 19 -167.20 -27.42 -41.41
C GLY A 19 -165.94 -27.48 -40.54
N ALA A 20 -165.71 -26.46 -39.68
CA ALA A 20 -164.55 -26.41 -38.80
C ALA A 20 -164.62 -27.46 -37.66
N ALA A 21 -165.82 -27.74 -37.15
CA ALA A 21 -166.01 -28.70 -36.06
C ALA A 21 -165.77 -30.16 -36.50
N TYR A 22 -166.10 -30.51 -37.75
CA TYR A 22 -165.93 -31.86 -38.27
C TYR A 22 -164.45 -32.24 -38.49
N LEU A 23 -163.61 -31.29 -38.93
CA LEU A 23 -162.17 -31.52 -39.16
C LEU A 23 -161.33 -31.64 -37.89
N TYR A 24 -161.77 -31.04 -36.78
CA TYR A 24 -161.02 -31.08 -35.51
C TYR A 24 -161.11 -32.45 -34.81
N LEU A 25 -162.26 -33.15 -34.93
CA LEU A 25 -162.51 -34.42 -34.24
C LEU A 25 -161.82 -35.63 -34.90
N GLN A 26 -161.45 -35.56 -36.18
CA GLN A 26 -160.89 -36.71 -36.92
C GLN A 26 -159.37 -36.89 -36.73
N ARG A 27 -158.66 -35.91 -36.16
CA ARG A 27 -157.19 -35.90 -36.10
C ARG A 27 -156.56 -36.43 -34.80
N ARG A 28 -157.34 -36.84 -33.80
CA ARG A 28 -156.81 -37.09 -32.44
C ARG A 28 -156.79 -38.56 -31.98
N SER A 29 -157.22 -39.52 -32.80
CA SER A 29 -157.54 -40.88 -32.31
C SER A 29 -156.71 -42.05 -32.85
N GLY A 30 -155.41 -41.89 -33.17
CA GLY A 30 -154.53 -43.04 -33.51
C GLY A 30 -153.06 -42.82 -33.18
N ASP A 31 -152.38 -43.83 -32.63
CA ASP A 31 -150.91 -44.04 -32.46
C ASP A 31 -150.20 -43.64 -31.14
N GLY A 32 -150.27 -44.50 -30.10
CA GLY A 32 -149.59 -44.27 -28.81
C GLY A 32 -148.73 -45.39 -28.18
N ALA A 33 -148.62 -46.62 -28.71
CA ALA A 33 -148.05 -47.75 -27.92
C ALA A 33 -146.62 -48.23 -28.28
N GLY A 34 -146.03 -47.84 -29.42
CA GLY A 34 -144.73 -48.39 -29.88
C GLY A 34 -143.44 -47.72 -29.36
N ALA A 35 -143.52 -46.52 -28.77
CA ALA A 35 -142.35 -45.65 -28.54
C ALA A 35 -141.53 -45.93 -27.27
N VAL A 36 -141.98 -46.79 -26.36
CA VAL A 36 -141.37 -46.90 -25.01
C VAL A 36 -140.16 -47.86 -24.95
N ALA A 37 -140.12 -48.92 -25.76
CA ALA A 37 -139.06 -49.94 -25.67
C ALA A 37 -137.69 -49.49 -26.22
N ALA A 38 -137.64 -48.63 -27.25
CA ALA A 38 -136.39 -48.22 -27.89
C ALA A 38 -135.54 -47.27 -27.02
N LYS A 39 -136.15 -46.59 -26.02
CA LYS A 39 -135.47 -45.54 -25.24
C LYS A 39 -134.55 -46.08 -24.13
N ALA A 40 -134.72 -47.32 -23.70
CA ALA A 40 -133.97 -47.89 -22.57
C ALA A 40 -132.55 -48.36 -22.93
N GLN A 41 -132.34 -48.88 -24.14
CA GLN A 41 -131.01 -49.37 -24.57
C GLN A 41 -129.99 -48.24 -24.81
N GLN A 42 -130.46 -47.05 -25.20
CA GLN A 42 -129.59 -45.90 -25.49
C GLN A 42 -128.91 -45.35 -24.21
N VAL A 43 -129.57 -45.42 -23.05
CA VAL A 43 -129.09 -44.83 -21.79
C VAL A 43 -127.89 -45.58 -21.18
N MET A 44 -127.77 -46.89 -21.39
CA MET A 44 -126.68 -47.67 -20.80
C MET A 44 -125.33 -47.45 -21.48
N ALA A 45 -125.29 -47.36 -22.81
CA ALA A 45 -124.05 -47.12 -23.55
C ALA A 45 -123.48 -45.72 -23.26
N GLU A 46 -124.34 -44.73 -23.04
CA GLU A 46 -123.93 -43.38 -22.64
C GLU A 46 -123.24 -43.36 -21.27
N SER A 47 -123.66 -44.21 -20.31
CA SER A 47 -123.09 -44.22 -18.95
C SER A 47 -121.67 -44.81 -18.87
N GLU A 48 -121.35 -45.87 -19.62
CA GLU A 48 -119.99 -46.44 -19.61
C GLU A 48 -118.96 -45.50 -20.24
N THR A 49 -119.38 -44.79 -21.28
CA THR A 49 -118.52 -43.81 -21.97
C THR A 49 -118.16 -42.66 -21.03
N GLN A 50 -119.14 -42.14 -20.28
CA GLN A 50 -118.92 -41.10 -19.26
C GLN A 50 -117.98 -41.55 -18.13
N ALA A 51 -118.02 -42.81 -17.70
CA ALA A 51 -117.17 -43.30 -16.60
C ALA A 51 -115.68 -43.35 -17.00
N LYS A 52 -115.37 -43.78 -18.23
CA LYS A 52 -113.99 -43.77 -18.74
C LYS A 52 -113.46 -42.35 -18.94
N GLU A 53 -114.32 -41.45 -19.41
CA GLU A 53 -114.00 -40.03 -19.61
C GLU A 53 -113.59 -39.37 -18.29
N LYS A 54 -114.38 -39.54 -17.22
CA LYS A 54 -114.05 -39.01 -15.88
C LYS A 54 -112.76 -39.57 -15.27
N LEU A 55 -112.42 -40.84 -15.53
CA LEU A 55 -111.23 -41.45 -14.97
C LEU A 55 -109.95 -41.00 -15.70
N LEU A 56 -110.05 -40.74 -17.00
CA LEU A 56 -108.99 -40.10 -17.77
C LEU A 56 -108.77 -38.66 -17.29
N GLU A 57 -109.86 -37.92 -17.09
CA GLU A 57 -109.86 -36.54 -16.57
C GLU A 57 -109.17 -36.47 -15.20
N ALA A 58 -109.47 -37.40 -14.28
CA ALA A 58 -108.82 -37.46 -12.97
C ALA A 58 -107.31 -37.76 -13.04
N LYS A 59 -106.87 -38.59 -13.99
CA LYS A 59 -105.44 -38.89 -14.19
C LYS A 59 -104.69 -37.71 -14.80
N GLU A 60 -105.30 -37.04 -15.78
CA GLU A 60 -104.75 -35.81 -16.34
C GLU A 60 -104.60 -34.74 -15.26
N GLU A 61 -105.60 -34.59 -14.39
CA GLU A 61 -105.57 -33.63 -13.29
C GLU A 61 -104.48 -33.96 -12.25
N ALA A 62 -104.29 -35.24 -11.90
CA ALA A 62 -103.22 -35.67 -10.99
C ALA A 62 -101.82 -35.41 -11.58
N VAL A 63 -101.64 -35.61 -12.89
CA VAL A 63 -100.38 -35.28 -13.57
C VAL A 63 -100.18 -33.76 -13.58
N LYS A 64 -101.21 -32.97 -13.89
CA LYS A 64 -101.13 -31.50 -13.83
C LYS A 64 -100.73 -31.01 -12.44
N ILE A 65 -101.35 -31.52 -11.38
CA ILE A 65 -101.02 -31.15 -9.98
C ILE A 65 -99.56 -31.50 -9.65
N ARG A 66 -99.09 -32.70 -10.01
CA ARG A 66 -97.69 -33.09 -9.76
C ARG A 66 -96.71 -32.20 -10.52
N THR A 67 -97.02 -31.92 -11.79
CA THR A 67 -96.17 -31.06 -12.63
C THR A 67 -96.13 -29.63 -12.09
N ALA A 68 -97.27 -29.10 -11.63
CA ALA A 68 -97.35 -27.79 -10.98
C ALA A 68 -96.53 -27.74 -9.67
N ALA A 69 -96.62 -28.78 -8.83
CA ALA A 69 -95.83 -28.86 -7.59
C ALA A 69 -94.32 -29.01 -7.85
N GLU A 70 -93.91 -29.78 -8.86
CA GLU A 70 -92.50 -29.88 -9.26
C GLU A 70 -91.97 -28.56 -9.83
N GLN A 71 -92.81 -27.83 -10.57
CA GLN A 71 -92.48 -26.51 -11.10
C GLN A 71 -92.33 -25.49 -9.97
N GLU A 72 -93.29 -25.43 -9.04
CA GLU A 72 -93.24 -24.57 -7.85
C GLU A 72 -92.00 -24.88 -6.99
N ALA A 73 -91.69 -26.16 -6.75
CA ALA A 73 -90.49 -26.55 -6.00
C ALA A 73 -89.19 -26.15 -6.70
N ARG A 74 -89.15 -26.20 -8.04
CA ARG A 74 -88.00 -25.70 -8.82
C ARG A 74 -87.88 -24.19 -8.73
N GLU A 75 -89.00 -23.46 -8.80
CA GLU A 75 -89.03 -22.01 -8.66
C GLU A 75 -88.56 -21.57 -7.26
N TYR A 76 -89.05 -22.20 -6.19
CA TYR A 76 -88.58 -21.94 -4.83
C TYR A 76 -87.09 -22.23 -4.64
N ARG A 77 -86.58 -23.34 -5.20
CA ARG A 77 -85.13 -23.63 -5.14
C ARG A 77 -84.32 -22.58 -5.89
N ALA A 78 -84.77 -22.16 -7.07
CA ALA A 78 -84.10 -21.12 -7.84
C ALA A 78 -84.10 -19.77 -7.09
N GLN A 79 -85.22 -19.40 -6.47
CA GLN A 79 -85.31 -18.21 -5.63
C GLN A 79 -84.40 -18.29 -4.40
N SER A 80 -84.36 -19.43 -3.71
CA SER A 80 -83.49 -19.66 -2.56
C SER A 80 -82.01 -19.53 -2.94
N GLN A 81 -81.60 -20.12 -4.07
CA GLN A 81 -80.23 -20.00 -4.58
C GLN A 81 -79.88 -18.55 -4.97
N GLN A 82 -80.83 -17.79 -5.53
CA GLN A 82 -80.63 -16.37 -5.81
C GLN A 82 -80.46 -15.55 -4.53
N ILE A 83 -81.25 -15.84 -3.50
CA ILE A 83 -81.13 -15.17 -2.19
C ILE A 83 -79.79 -15.52 -1.53
N GLU A 84 -79.38 -16.79 -1.52
CA GLU A 84 -78.10 -17.25 -0.98
C GLU A 84 -76.92 -16.58 -1.69
N LYS A 85 -76.94 -16.55 -3.02
CA LYS A 85 -75.91 -15.84 -3.80
C LYS A 85 -75.85 -14.35 -3.46
N ARG A 86 -77.00 -13.71 -3.26
CA ARG A 86 -77.08 -12.29 -2.87
C ARG A 86 -76.56 -12.07 -1.44
N LEU A 87 -76.80 -13.00 -0.53
CA LEU A 87 -76.29 -12.95 0.84
C LEU A 87 -74.77 -13.12 0.87
N LEU A 88 -74.23 -14.12 0.16
CA LEU A 88 -72.78 -14.32 0.04
C LEU A 88 -72.08 -13.09 -0.57
N GLN A 89 -72.66 -12.50 -1.62
CA GLN A 89 -72.14 -11.25 -2.18
C GLN A 89 -72.20 -10.10 -1.17
N LYS A 90 -73.22 -10.05 -0.30
CA LYS A 90 -73.34 -9.01 0.72
C LYS A 90 -72.32 -9.23 1.85
N GLU A 91 -72.09 -10.47 2.25
CA GLU A 91 -71.09 -10.87 3.24
C GLU A 91 -69.69 -10.51 2.73
N GLU A 92 -69.32 -10.91 1.52
CA GLU A 92 -68.03 -10.56 0.92
C GLU A 92 -67.84 -9.03 0.81
N ASN A 93 -68.91 -8.29 0.48
CA ASN A 93 -68.85 -6.82 0.47
C ASN A 93 -68.71 -6.21 1.87
N LEU A 94 -69.27 -6.83 2.90
CA LEU A 94 -69.13 -6.39 4.28
C LEU A 94 -67.72 -6.69 4.81
N ASP A 95 -67.16 -7.85 4.48
CA ASP A 95 -65.79 -8.20 4.84
C ASP A 95 -64.78 -7.24 4.20
N ARG A 96 -64.92 -6.97 2.90
CA ARG A 96 -64.10 -5.97 2.20
C ARG A 96 -64.22 -4.58 2.83
N LYS A 97 -65.41 -4.18 3.28
CA LYS A 97 -65.61 -2.92 4.01
C LYS A 97 -64.98 -2.94 5.40
N GLY A 98 -65.04 -4.08 6.09
CA GLY A 98 -64.38 -4.27 7.39
C GLY A 98 -62.87 -4.15 7.27
N GLU A 99 -62.28 -4.76 6.25
CA GLU A 99 -60.85 -4.63 5.96
C GLU A 99 -60.46 -3.20 5.57
N ASP A 100 -61.27 -2.50 4.77
CA ASP A 100 -61.04 -1.10 4.41
C ASP A 100 -61.09 -0.18 5.64
N LEU A 101 -62.06 -0.41 6.54
CA LEU A 101 -62.18 0.32 7.80
C LEU A 101 -60.99 0.08 8.72
N ASN A 102 -60.58 -1.18 8.90
CA ASN A 102 -59.42 -1.55 9.72
C ASN A 102 -58.11 -0.98 9.13
N ARG A 103 -58.03 -0.83 7.80
CA ARG A 103 -56.89 -0.18 7.15
C ARG A 103 -56.90 1.33 7.44
N ARG A 104 -58.04 1.99 7.27
CA ARG A 104 -58.21 3.42 7.58
C ARG A 104 -57.95 3.72 9.05
N GLU A 105 -58.41 2.89 9.97
CA GLU A 105 -58.18 3.07 11.41
C GLU A 105 -56.69 3.02 11.74
N ARG A 106 -55.94 2.09 11.15
CA ARG A 106 -54.48 2.05 11.26
C ARG A 106 -53.81 3.28 10.66
N GLU A 107 -54.20 3.69 9.46
CA GLU A 107 -53.69 4.90 8.82
C GLU A 107 -53.98 6.17 9.66
N PHE A 108 -55.14 6.25 10.31
CA PHE A 108 -55.48 7.36 11.20
C PHE A 108 -54.68 7.31 12.50
N GLY A 109 -54.50 6.14 13.11
CA GLY A 109 -53.69 5.98 14.31
C GLY A 109 -52.21 6.34 14.08
N ASP A 110 -51.66 5.98 12.92
CA ASP A 110 -50.29 6.35 12.55
C ASP A 110 -50.16 7.86 12.27
N LYS A 111 -51.18 8.47 11.64
CA LYS A 111 -51.24 9.93 11.46
C LYS A 111 -51.37 10.68 12.78
N GLU A 112 -52.15 10.16 13.73
CA GLU A 112 -52.32 10.75 15.05
C GLU A 112 -51.01 10.74 15.83
N LYS A 113 -50.28 9.60 15.84
CA LYS A 113 -48.95 9.52 16.42
C LYS A 113 -47.96 10.49 15.76
N GLY A 114 -47.95 10.55 14.43
CA GLY A 114 -47.10 11.50 13.70
C GLY A 114 -47.45 12.97 13.99
N LEU A 115 -48.73 13.28 14.20
CA LEU A 115 -49.17 14.62 14.59
C LEU A 115 -48.72 14.97 16.01
N ASP A 116 -48.76 14.03 16.94
CA ASP A 116 -48.32 14.26 18.32
C ASP A 116 -46.79 14.42 18.41
N GLU A 117 -46.02 13.63 17.66
CA GLU A 117 -44.57 13.82 17.52
C GLU A 117 -44.24 15.19 16.91
N LEU A 118 -44.94 15.58 15.84
CA LEU A 118 -44.76 16.88 15.22
C LEU A 118 -45.11 18.03 16.17
N ARG A 119 -46.19 17.89 16.95
CA ARG A 119 -46.56 18.87 17.99
C ARG A 119 -45.49 19.00 19.06
N ALA A 120 -44.94 17.88 19.54
CA ALA A 120 -43.87 17.89 20.53
C ALA A 120 -42.61 18.59 20.00
N GLN A 121 -42.21 18.29 18.76
CA GLN A 121 -41.09 18.97 18.10
C GLN A 121 -41.36 20.47 17.91
N LEU A 122 -42.59 20.84 17.54
CA LEU A 122 -42.97 22.23 17.31
C LEU A 122 -43.00 23.04 18.62
N GLU A 123 -43.44 22.44 19.73
CA GLU A 123 -43.35 23.04 21.06
C GLU A 123 -41.89 23.19 21.52
N ASP A 124 -41.02 22.20 21.28
CA ASP A 124 -39.60 22.32 21.62
C ASP A 124 -38.91 23.41 20.78
N HIS A 125 -39.17 23.46 19.47
CA HIS A 125 -38.67 24.51 18.60
C HIS A 125 -39.21 25.89 18.97
N LYS A 126 -40.49 26.01 19.34
CA LYS A 126 -41.04 27.27 19.87
C LYS A 126 -40.33 27.70 21.16
N ARG A 127 -40.08 26.77 22.07
CA ARG A 127 -39.34 27.03 23.32
C ARG A 127 -37.92 27.50 23.03
N GLN A 128 -37.21 26.84 22.12
CA GLN A 128 -35.87 27.24 21.69
C GLN A 128 -35.88 28.62 21.00
N GLN A 129 -36.83 28.86 20.10
CA GLN A 129 -37.00 30.17 19.46
C GLN A 129 -37.32 31.26 20.48
N GLN A 130 -38.14 30.98 21.50
CA GLN A 130 -38.46 31.94 22.54
C GLN A 130 -37.25 32.25 23.42
N LEU A 131 -36.45 31.24 23.78
CA LEU A 131 -35.18 31.43 24.50
C LEU A 131 -34.16 32.24 23.68
N GLU A 132 -34.04 31.94 22.38
CA GLU A 132 -33.17 32.70 21.47
C GLU A 132 -33.69 34.11 21.22
N LEU A 133 -35.01 34.31 21.10
CA LEU A 133 -35.62 35.63 20.99
C LEU A 133 -35.45 36.43 22.27
N GLU A 134 -35.57 35.82 23.45
CA GLU A 134 -35.27 36.46 24.73
C GLU A 134 -33.79 36.82 24.85
N ARG A 135 -32.88 35.96 24.36
CA ARG A 135 -31.44 36.25 24.27
C ARG A 135 -31.18 37.43 23.33
N VAL A 136 -31.70 37.39 22.11
CA VAL A 136 -31.54 38.43 21.09
C VAL A 136 -32.20 39.76 21.51
N ALA A 137 -33.38 39.71 22.12
CA ALA A 137 -34.10 40.90 22.60
C ALA A 137 -33.43 41.57 23.81
N LYS A 138 -32.67 40.81 24.62
CA LYS A 138 -31.86 41.34 25.71
C LYS A 138 -30.46 41.75 25.27
N MET A 139 -30.00 41.34 24.09
CA MET A 139 -28.71 41.74 23.56
C MET A 139 -28.77 43.15 22.97
N THR A 140 -27.86 43.99 23.42
CA THR A 140 -27.58 45.26 22.76
C THR A 140 -26.83 45.02 21.45
N ARG A 141 -26.88 46.00 20.53
CA ARG A 141 -26.13 45.95 19.26
C ARG A 141 -24.62 45.72 19.50
N GLN A 142 -24.08 46.27 20.59
CA GLN A 142 -22.68 46.10 20.99
C GLN A 142 -22.36 44.66 21.41
N GLU A 143 -23.23 44.00 22.19
CA GLU A 143 -23.04 42.61 22.62
C GLU A 143 -23.15 41.63 21.45
N ALA A 144 -24.09 41.86 20.53
CA ALA A 144 -24.21 41.05 19.31
C ALA A 144 -22.97 41.16 18.41
N GLN A 145 -22.42 42.37 18.30
CA GLN A 145 -21.18 42.61 17.58
C GLN A 145 -19.98 41.94 18.29
N GLY A 146 -19.95 41.93 19.62
CA GLY A 146 -18.92 41.26 20.42
C GLY A 146 -18.91 39.74 20.24
N VAL A 147 -20.09 39.09 20.27
CA VAL A 147 -20.20 37.63 20.06
C VAL A 147 -19.79 37.25 18.63
N LEU A 148 -20.25 38.01 17.62
CA LEU A 148 -19.87 37.78 16.23
C LEU A 148 -18.35 37.95 16.04
N MET A 149 -17.75 38.99 16.64
CA MET A 149 -16.31 39.20 16.56
C MET A 149 -15.53 38.09 17.24
N ALA A 150 -15.98 37.59 18.40
CA ALA A 150 -15.34 36.46 19.07
C ALA A 150 -15.38 35.16 18.23
N GLN A 151 -16.51 34.90 17.55
CA GLN A 151 -16.64 33.76 16.64
C GLN A 151 -15.69 33.90 15.43
N VAL A 152 -15.70 35.08 14.80
CA VAL A 152 -14.81 35.37 13.65
C VAL A 152 -13.34 35.31 14.06
N GLU A 153 -12.97 35.82 15.24
CA GLU A 153 -11.61 35.70 15.77
C GLU A 153 -11.17 34.25 15.94
N GLN A 154 -12.05 33.38 16.44
CA GLN A 154 -11.74 31.97 16.64
C GLN A 154 -11.57 31.24 15.31
N ASP A 155 -12.44 31.51 14.33
CA ASP A 155 -12.32 30.95 12.98
C ASP A 155 -11.05 31.46 12.28
N LEU A 156 -10.73 32.75 12.41
CA LEU A 156 -9.50 33.33 11.88
C LEU A 156 -8.26 32.69 12.52
N ARG A 157 -8.26 32.44 13.84
CA ARG A 157 -7.13 31.79 14.52
C ARG A 157 -6.87 30.40 13.96
N ASN A 158 -7.92 29.63 13.72
CA ASN A 158 -7.80 28.30 13.12
C ASN A 158 -7.29 28.37 11.67
N GLU A 159 -7.79 29.31 10.88
CA GLU A 159 -7.35 29.51 9.50
C GLU A 159 -5.88 29.97 9.43
N VAL A 160 -5.48 30.92 10.27
CA VAL A 160 -4.10 31.39 10.38
C VAL A 160 -3.19 30.26 10.83
N ALA A 161 -3.56 29.48 11.85
CA ALA A 161 -2.77 28.33 12.30
C ALA A 161 -2.60 27.29 11.18
N ARG A 162 -3.62 27.05 10.37
CA ARG A 162 -3.53 26.17 9.20
C ARG A 162 -2.57 26.74 8.15
N LYS A 163 -2.72 28.02 7.77
CA LYS A 163 -1.84 28.69 6.79
C LYS A 163 -0.39 28.72 7.25
N VAL A 164 -0.14 28.93 8.54
CA VAL A 164 1.22 28.89 9.11
C VAL A 164 1.82 27.50 8.93
N ARG A 165 1.10 26.42 9.30
CA ARG A 165 1.59 25.05 9.11
C ARG A 165 1.81 24.70 7.63
N GLU A 166 0.89 25.09 6.76
CA GLU A 166 1.03 24.90 5.31
C GLU A 166 2.28 25.63 4.77
N SER A 167 2.51 26.86 5.23
CA SER A 167 3.69 27.65 4.86
C SER A 167 4.98 27.07 5.42
N GLU A 168 4.98 26.55 6.65
CA GLU A 168 6.13 25.89 7.28
C GLU A 168 6.50 24.59 6.53
N LEU A 169 5.50 23.78 6.16
CA LEU A 169 5.71 22.58 5.35
C LEU A 169 6.26 22.93 3.97
N ALA A 170 5.66 23.91 3.28
CA ALA A 170 6.14 24.34 1.98
C ALA A 170 7.59 24.89 2.04
N ALA A 171 7.91 25.67 3.08
CA ALA A 171 9.27 26.17 3.29
C ALA A 171 10.26 25.04 3.58
N ARG A 172 9.84 24.01 4.33
CA ARG A 172 10.66 22.83 4.60
C ARG A 172 10.92 22.03 3.33
N ASP A 173 9.90 21.77 2.52
CA ASP A 173 10.01 21.03 1.26
C ASP A 173 10.91 21.78 0.26
N ASP A 174 10.75 23.11 0.16
CA ASP A 174 11.60 23.94 -0.70
C ASP A 174 13.06 23.96 -0.23
N SER A 175 13.27 24.03 1.09
CA SER A 175 14.61 23.96 1.70
C SER A 175 15.28 22.62 1.44
N GLU A 176 14.54 21.52 1.56
CA GLU A 176 15.07 20.17 1.30
C GLU A 176 15.42 19.98 -0.18
N ARG A 177 14.59 20.52 -1.09
CA ARG A 177 14.89 20.53 -2.53
C ARG A 177 16.16 21.33 -2.82
N ARG A 178 16.28 22.53 -2.25
CA ARG A 178 17.44 23.41 -2.46
C ARG A 178 18.72 22.82 -1.85
N ALA A 179 18.64 22.19 -0.69
CA ALA A 179 19.77 21.47 -0.10
C ALA A 179 20.27 20.33 -1.01
N ARG A 180 19.35 19.55 -1.60
CA ARG A 180 19.71 18.51 -2.58
C ARG A 180 20.35 19.08 -3.84
N GLU A 181 19.87 20.22 -4.33
CA GLU A 181 20.45 20.92 -5.48
C GLU A 181 21.89 21.37 -5.18
N ILE A 182 22.12 22.04 -4.04
CA ILE A 182 23.45 22.50 -3.61
C ILE A 182 24.44 21.33 -3.52
N VAL A 183 24.04 20.23 -2.88
CA VAL A 183 24.89 19.04 -2.74
C VAL A 183 25.18 18.41 -4.11
N THR A 184 24.16 18.27 -4.96
CA THR A 184 24.32 17.65 -6.29
C THR A 184 25.22 18.49 -7.19
N GLU A 185 25.05 19.81 -7.21
CA GLU A 185 25.91 20.72 -7.98
C GLU A 185 27.34 20.71 -7.47
N SER A 186 27.53 20.70 -6.14
CA SER A 186 28.86 20.61 -5.53
C SER A 186 29.58 19.32 -5.93
N ILE A 187 28.87 18.18 -5.95
CA ILE A 187 29.41 16.90 -6.41
C ILE A 187 29.75 16.95 -7.91
N GLN A 188 28.85 17.47 -8.75
CA GLN A 188 29.06 17.53 -10.21
C GLN A 188 30.26 18.37 -10.60
N ARG A 189 30.51 19.48 -9.90
CA ARG A 189 31.66 20.35 -10.16
C ARG A 189 33.00 19.72 -9.74
N ILE A 190 32.98 18.74 -8.83
CA ILE A 190 34.15 17.94 -8.47
C ILE A 190 34.10 16.61 -9.23
N ALA A 191 34.57 16.65 -10.47
CA ALA A 191 35.00 15.48 -11.22
C ALA A 191 36.49 15.24 -10.94
N ALA A 192 36.82 14.69 -9.75
CA ALA A 192 38.18 14.28 -9.43
C ALA A 192 38.37 12.80 -9.81
N ASP A 193 39.31 12.53 -10.72
CA ASP A 193 39.80 11.17 -10.98
C ASP A 193 40.61 10.71 -9.75
N GLN A 194 40.12 9.70 -9.03
CA GLN A 194 40.89 9.06 -7.96
C GLN A 194 40.94 7.55 -8.18
N THR A 195 42.16 7.04 -8.34
CA THR A 195 42.46 5.61 -8.35
C THR A 195 42.62 5.14 -6.90
N ALA A 196 41.86 4.12 -6.50
CA ALA A 196 42.07 3.46 -5.21
C ALA A 196 43.49 2.85 -5.17
N GLU A 197 44.31 3.31 -4.23
CA GLU A 197 45.66 2.77 -4.03
C GLU A 197 45.63 1.64 -3.00
N VAL A 198 46.37 0.56 -3.26
CA VAL A 198 46.47 -0.58 -2.35
C VAL A 198 47.35 -0.19 -1.16
N SER A 199 46.88 -0.50 0.06
CA SER A 199 47.54 -0.18 1.33
C SER A 199 48.86 -0.92 1.58
N VAL A 200 49.23 -1.84 0.70
CA VAL A 200 50.48 -2.60 0.76
C VAL A 200 51.41 -2.06 -0.31
N SER A 201 52.55 -1.51 0.12
CA SER A 201 53.63 -1.17 -0.81
C SER A 201 54.39 -2.44 -1.13
N VAL A 202 53.96 -3.12 -2.20
CA VAL A 202 54.71 -4.23 -2.78
C VAL A 202 55.74 -3.65 -3.72
N LEU A 203 57.02 -3.91 -3.44
CA LEU A 203 58.08 -3.52 -4.36
C LEU A 203 58.42 -4.72 -5.25
N PRO A 204 58.12 -4.66 -6.56
CA PRO A 204 58.53 -5.70 -7.49
C PRO A 204 60.05 -5.68 -7.66
N LEU A 205 60.66 -6.86 -7.63
CA LEU A 205 62.08 -7.07 -7.85
C LEU A 205 62.30 -7.61 -9.27
N PRO A 206 63.32 -7.11 -10.00
CA PRO A 206 63.62 -7.61 -11.34
C PRO A 206 64.05 -9.08 -11.41
N THR A 207 64.67 -9.60 -10.34
CA THR A 207 65.15 -10.98 -10.24
C THR A 207 65.23 -11.44 -8.78
N ASP A 208 65.11 -12.76 -8.55
CA ASP A 208 65.32 -13.36 -7.22
C ASP A 208 66.77 -13.27 -6.73
N GLU A 209 67.75 -13.09 -7.63
CA GLU A 209 69.14 -12.82 -7.23
C GLU A 209 69.26 -11.51 -6.45
N LEU A 210 68.49 -10.49 -6.84
CA LEU A 210 68.44 -9.21 -6.12
C LEU A 210 67.77 -9.38 -4.76
N LYS A 211 66.76 -10.25 -4.64
CA LYS A 211 66.15 -10.64 -3.36
C LYS A 211 67.21 -11.20 -2.40
N GLY A 212 68.06 -12.12 -2.88
CA GLY A 212 69.18 -12.67 -2.11
C GLY A 212 70.22 -11.62 -1.67
N ARG A 213 70.50 -10.61 -2.51
CA ARG A 213 71.39 -9.49 -2.15
C ARG A 213 70.77 -8.53 -1.13
N ILE A 214 69.47 -8.30 -1.20
CA ILE A 214 68.73 -7.47 -0.23
C ILE A 214 68.75 -8.12 1.16
N ILE A 215 68.57 -9.44 1.26
CA ILE A 215 68.71 -10.19 2.52
C ILE A 215 70.19 -10.12 2.99
N GLY A 216 71.12 -10.44 2.08
CA GLY A 216 72.54 -10.56 2.38
C GLY A 216 72.87 -11.81 3.21
N LYS A 217 74.17 -12.11 3.35
CA LYS A 217 74.63 -13.25 4.19
C LYS A 217 74.12 -13.06 5.62
N GLU A 218 73.44 -14.07 6.16
CA GLU A 218 72.85 -14.08 7.52
C GLU A 218 71.84 -12.94 7.80
N GLY A 219 71.24 -12.36 6.75
CA GLY A 219 70.30 -11.25 6.91
C GLY A 219 70.96 -9.92 7.28
N ARG A 220 72.28 -9.78 7.10
CA ARG A 220 73.01 -8.57 7.50
C ARG A 220 72.51 -7.29 6.79
N ASN A 221 72.12 -7.41 5.52
CA ASN A 221 71.76 -6.27 4.69
C ASN A 221 70.32 -5.83 5.00
N ILE A 222 69.40 -6.79 5.16
CA ILE A 222 68.03 -6.49 5.55
C ILE A 222 67.98 -5.87 6.96
N ARG A 223 68.77 -6.36 7.91
CA ARG A 223 68.88 -5.74 9.25
C ARG A 223 69.43 -4.32 9.18
N ALA A 224 70.45 -4.06 8.36
CA ALA A 224 70.98 -2.71 8.17
C ALA A 224 69.92 -1.77 7.55
N LEU A 225 69.13 -2.25 6.59
CA LEU A 225 68.01 -1.50 6.01
C LEU A 225 66.93 -1.20 7.05
N GLN A 226 66.52 -2.21 7.84
CA GLN A 226 65.52 -2.05 8.91
C GLN A 226 66.01 -1.08 9.98
N GLN A 227 67.28 -1.15 10.39
CA GLN A 227 67.86 -0.21 11.37
C GLN A 227 67.98 1.22 10.82
N ALA A 228 68.40 1.39 9.57
CA ALA A 228 68.57 2.71 8.97
C ALA A 228 67.23 3.40 8.68
N THR A 229 66.21 2.64 8.28
CA THR A 229 64.88 3.17 7.92
C THR A 229 63.90 3.18 9.10
N GLY A 230 64.07 2.29 10.08
CA GLY A 230 63.12 2.07 11.17
C GLY A 230 61.82 1.42 10.71
N ILE A 231 61.84 0.63 9.64
CA ILE A 231 60.69 -0.04 9.01
C ILE A 231 61.00 -1.52 8.86
N ASP A 232 59.99 -2.38 9.00
CA ASP A 232 60.13 -3.81 8.82
C ASP A 232 60.01 -4.23 7.35
N LEU A 233 60.98 -5.00 6.90
CA LEU A 233 61.00 -5.56 5.55
C LEU A 233 60.70 -7.04 5.66
N ILE A 234 59.54 -7.44 5.13
CA ILE A 234 59.11 -8.83 5.13
C ILE A 234 59.45 -9.43 3.77
N VAL A 235 60.27 -10.47 3.82
CA VAL A 235 60.69 -11.23 2.64
C VAL A 235 60.15 -12.65 2.83
N ASP A 236 59.07 -12.96 2.13
CA ASP A 236 58.37 -14.25 2.21
C ASP A 236 58.62 -15.08 0.94
N ASP A 237 58.02 -16.27 0.83
CA ASP A 237 58.09 -17.17 -0.33
C ASP A 237 57.45 -16.58 -1.61
N THR A 238 56.89 -15.37 -1.54
CA THR A 238 56.39 -14.65 -2.72
C THR A 238 57.57 -14.36 -3.68
N PRO A 239 57.56 -14.89 -4.91
CA PRO A 239 58.63 -14.66 -5.88
C PRO A 239 58.68 -13.18 -6.27
N GLU A 240 59.89 -12.67 -6.55
CA GLU A 240 60.10 -11.34 -7.17
C GLU A 240 59.48 -10.15 -6.41
N ALA A 241 59.26 -10.23 -5.09
CA ALA A 241 58.70 -9.12 -4.32
C ALA A 241 59.26 -9.01 -2.90
N VAL A 242 59.31 -7.77 -2.39
CA VAL A 242 59.58 -7.45 -0.98
C VAL A 242 58.43 -6.59 -0.44
N ILE A 243 57.93 -6.95 0.73
CA ILE A 243 56.84 -6.25 1.40
C ILE A 243 57.44 -5.26 2.42
N ILE A 244 57.07 -3.99 2.30
CA ILE A 244 57.48 -2.94 3.22
C ILE A 244 56.37 -2.71 4.24
N SER A 245 56.62 -3.06 5.50
CA SER A 245 55.64 -2.98 6.59
C SER A 245 56.08 -1.99 7.67
N GLY A 246 55.23 -1.03 8.01
CA GLY A 246 55.48 -0.12 9.11
C GLY A 246 54.46 1.01 9.16
N PHE A 247 54.24 1.58 10.34
CA PHE A 247 53.14 2.52 10.59
C PHE A 247 53.43 3.95 10.11
N ASP A 248 54.69 4.38 10.13
CA ASP A 248 55.11 5.71 9.65
C ASP A 248 55.12 5.76 8.11
N PRO A 249 54.24 6.55 7.47
CA PRO A 249 54.13 6.62 6.02
C PRO A 249 55.38 7.23 5.36
N VAL A 250 56.05 8.17 6.01
CA VAL A 250 57.25 8.84 5.48
C VAL A 250 58.41 7.87 5.52
N ARG A 251 58.62 7.15 6.63
CA ARG A 251 59.68 6.14 6.69
C ARG A 251 59.46 5.01 5.71
N ARG A 252 58.21 4.60 5.49
CA ARG A 252 57.85 3.59 4.48
C ARG A 252 58.23 4.04 3.07
N GLU A 253 57.94 5.29 2.73
CA GLU A 253 58.34 5.91 1.47
C GLU A 253 59.87 6.02 1.33
N VAL A 254 60.57 6.43 2.40
CA VAL A 254 62.05 6.46 2.43
C VAL A 254 62.64 5.09 2.16
N ALA A 255 62.10 4.03 2.78
CA ALA A 255 62.53 2.66 2.54
C ALA A 255 62.30 2.24 1.08
N ARG A 256 61.14 2.58 0.50
CA ARG A 256 60.81 2.29 -0.90
C ARG A 256 61.75 2.99 -1.89
N VAL A 257 62.01 4.28 -1.69
CA VAL A 257 62.93 5.06 -2.55
C VAL A 257 64.37 4.58 -2.39
N ALA A 258 64.80 4.29 -1.16
CA ALA A 258 66.13 3.75 -0.89
C ALA A 258 66.34 2.37 -1.53
N LEU A 259 65.37 1.47 -1.42
CA LEU A 259 65.41 0.14 -2.05
C LEU A 259 65.49 0.25 -3.58
N ASN A 260 64.67 1.09 -4.20
CA ASN A 260 64.73 1.31 -5.65
C ASN A 260 66.11 1.79 -6.11
N LYS A 261 66.71 2.74 -5.39
CA LYS A 261 68.06 3.23 -5.71
C LYS A 261 69.12 2.15 -5.52
N LEU A 262 69.04 1.36 -4.46
CA LEU A 262 69.96 0.25 -4.20
C LEU A 262 69.85 -0.87 -5.25
N ILE A 263 68.64 -1.13 -5.76
CA ILE A 263 68.40 -2.08 -6.85
C ILE A 263 69.06 -1.59 -8.14
N VAL A 264 68.87 -0.32 -8.49
CA VAL A 264 69.48 0.30 -9.69
C VAL A 264 71.01 0.35 -9.58
N ASP A 265 71.55 0.65 -8.39
CA ASP A 265 72.99 0.70 -8.12
C ASP A 265 73.63 -0.70 -8.07
N GLY A 266 72.85 -1.75 -7.76
CA GLY A 266 73.27 -3.16 -7.73
C GLY A 266 74.23 -3.53 -6.59
N ARG A 267 74.68 -2.55 -5.78
CA ARG A 267 75.61 -2.71 -4.65
C ARG A 267 74.88 -2.56 -3.32
N ILE A 268 74.65 -3.69 -2.66
CA ILE A 268 73.89 -3.75 -1.41
C ILE A 268 74.80 -4.24 -0.27
N HIS A 269 75.32 -3.30 0.53
CA HIS A 269 76.08 -3.57 1.74
C HIS A 269 75.84 -2.48 2.81
N PRO A 270 76.08 -2.74 4.11
CA PRO A 270 75.63 -1.87 5.20
C PRO A 270 76.00 -0.39 5.05
N ALA A 271 77.28 -0.08 4.80
CA ALA A 271 77.72 1.32 4.64
C ALA A 271 77.02 2.07 3.48
N ARG A 272 76.73 1.36 2.38
CA ARG A 272 76.03 1.96 1.23
C ARG A 272 74.54 2.11 1.50
N ILE A 273 73.94 1.15 2.22
CA ILE A 273 72.56 1.24 2.66
C ILE A 273 72.36 2.50 3.49
N GLU A 274 73.21 2.74 4.49
CA GLU A 274 73.12 3.94 5.34
C GLU A 274 73.25 5.23 4.52
N GLU A 275 74.22 5.29 3.59
CA GLU A 275 74.41 6.44 2.70
C GLU A 275 73.17 6.72 1.83
N ILE A 276 72.63 5.68 1.19
CA ILE A 276 71.47 5.82 0.30
C ILE A 276 70.20 6.14 1.10
N VAL A 277 70.01 5.56 2.27
CA VAL A 277 68.86 5.87 3.14
C VAL A 277 68.92 7.33 3.61
N ALA A 278 70.10 7.85 3.98
CA ALA A 278 70.25 9.26 4.35
C ALA A 278 69.90 10.21 3.19
N LYS A 279 70.39 9.92 1.97
CA LYS A 279 70.06 10.68 0.76
C LYS A 279 68.57 10.61 0.42
N SER A 280 67.98 9.41 0.46
CA SER A 280 66.54 9.21 0.21
C SER A 280 65.67 9.90 1.26
N ARG A 281 66.11 9.96 2.52
CA ARG A 281 65.40 10.72 3.57
C ARG A 281 65.34 12.21 3.23
N GLN A 282 66.46 12.81 2.80
CA GLN A 282 66.47 14.23 2.40
C GLN A 282 65.55 14.49 1.20
N GLU A 283 65.57 13.62 0.19
CA GLU A 283 64.69 13.75 -0.98
C GLU A 283 63.21 13.63 -0.63
N VAL A 284 62.83 12.65 0.20
CA VAL A 284 61.43 12.47 0.61
C VAL A 284 60.97 13.65 1.47
N LEU A 285 61.79 14.17 2.39
CA LEU A 285 61.45 15.35 3.18
C LEU A 285 61.26 16.60 2.31
N GLN A 286 62.07 16.76 1.27
CA GLN A 286 61.91 17.85 0.30
C GLN A 286 60.58 17.69 -0.47
N ARG A 287 60.26 16.47 -0.93
CA ARG A 287 58.96 16.18 -1.57
C ARG A 287 57.78 16.42 -0.64
N VAL A 288 57.86 16.06 0.65
CA VAL A 288 56.83 16.36 1.66
C VAL A 288 56.56 17.86 1.69
N LYS A 289 57.60 18.69 1.73
CA LYS A 289 57.45 20.14 1.74
C LYS A 289 56.79 20.65 0.47
N GLU A 290 57.27 20.22 -0.70
CA GLU A 290 56.74 20.62 -2.00
C GLU A 290 55.26 20.24 -2.19
N GLU A 291 54.87 19.02 -1.79
CA GLU A 291 53.49 18.53 -1.88
C GLU A 291 52.56 19.31 -0.93
N GLY A 292 53.05 19.65 0.27
CA GLY A 292 52.31 20.50 1.21
C GLY A 292 52.08 21.92 0.67
N GLU A 293 53.13 22.55 0.13
CA GLU A 293 53.04 23.88 -0.49
C GLU A 293 52.12 23.88 -1.72
N ALA A 294 52.23 22.84 -2.56
CA ALA A 294 51.38 22.66 -3.74
C ALA A 294 49.90 22.51 -3.35
N ALA A 295 49.59 21.71 -2.31
CA ALA A 295 48.21 21.52 -1.85
C ALA A 295 47.58 22.83 -1.34
N VAL A 296 48.32 23.64 -0.59
CA VAL A 296 47.85 24.94 -0.11
C VAL A 296 47.60 25.90 -1.28
N LEU A 297 48.49 25.89 -2.28
CA LEU A 297 48.36 26.71 -3.49
C LEU A 297 47.17 26.29 -4.36
N GLU A 298 47.00 24.99 -4.59
CA GLU A 298 45.91 24.40 -5.40
C GLU A 298 44.54 24.73 -4.81
N VAL A 299 44.41 24.65 -3.48
CA VAL A 299 43.17 25.02 -2.77
C VAL A 299 43.01 26.55 -2.68
N GLY A 300 44.05 27.33 -2.97
CA GLY A 300 44.00 28.80 -2.99
C GLY A 300 44.01 29.42 -1.58
N LEU A 301 44.72 28.79 -0.64
CA LEU A 301 44.88 29.26 0.73
C LEU A 301 46.26 29.91 0.92
N GLN A 302 46.40 30.80 1.90
CA GLN A 302 47.66 31.48 2.22
C GLN A 302 47.78 31.70 3.73
N GLY A 303 49.03 31.85 4.20
CA GLY A 303 49.32 32.23 5.59
C GLY A 303 49.28 31.09 6.60
N LEU A 304 49.44 29.84 6.16
CA LEU A 304 49.60 28.70 7.06
C LEU A 304 51.02 28.62 7.62
N HIS A 305 51.13 28.21 8.89
CA HIS A 305 52.41 28.02 9.55
C HIS A 305 53.22 26.90 8.85
N PRO A 306 54.55 27.05 8.65
CA PRO A 306 55.37 26.05 7.94
C PRO A 306 55.24 24.63 8.48
N GLU A 307 55.11 24.45 9.80
CA GLU A 307 54.86 23.14 10.41
C GLU A 307 53.51 22.53 9.99
N VAL A 308 52.45 23.32 9.85
CA VAL A 308 51.15 22.82 9.36
C VAL A 308 51.26 22.36 7.91
N VAL A 309 51.96 23.15 7.08
CA VAL A 309 52.23 22.80 5.67
C VAL A 309 53.04 21.51 5.57
N ARG A 310 54.05 21.33 6.45
CA ARG A 310 54.85 20.10 6.51
C ARG A 310 54.00 18.88 6.83
N HIS A 311 53.11 18.95 7.83
CA HIS A 311 52.22 17.85 8.18
C HIS A 311 51.19 17.56 7.08
N LEU A 312 50.70 18.58 6.40
CA LEU A 312 49.83 18.41 5.22
C LEU A 312 50.54 17.59 4.13
N GLY A 313 51.81 17.88 3.86
CA GLY A 313 52.63 17.12 2.92
C GLY A 313 52.83 15.64 3.28
N ILE A 314 52.86 15.31 4.57
CA ILE A 314 52.96 13.91 5.04
C ILE A 314 51.73 13.10 4.60
N LEU A 315 50.55 13.72 4.55
CA LEU A 315 49.31 13.07 4.13
C LEU A 315 49.35 12.55 2.68
N ARG A 316 50.28 13.04 1.84
CA ARG A 316 50.54 12.51 0.49
C ARG A 316 50.96 11.04 0.53
N PHE A 317 51.70 10.65 1.57
CA PHE A 317 52.24 9.30 1.72
C PHE A 317 51.36 8.42 2.61
N ARG A 318 50.29 8.97 3.19
CA ARG A 318 49.34 8.23 4.01
C ARG A 318 48.12 7.83 3.19
N THR A 319 47.73 6.57 3.33
CA THR A 319 46.48 6.05 2.79
C THR A 319 45.54 5.70 3.94
N SER A 320 44.25 5.96 3.75
CA SER A 320 43.18 5.59 4.68
C SER A 320 42.02 5.04 3.86
N TYR A 321 41.53 3.85 4.23
CA TYR A 321 40.45 3.15 3.51
C TYR A 321 40.68 2.97 1.99
N GLY A 322 41.94 2.94 1.53
CA GLY A 322 42.28 2.80 0.10
C GLY A 322 42.35 4.10 -0.69
N GLN A 323 42.19 5.25 -0.02
CA GLN A 323 42.37 6.58 -0.60
C GLN A 323 43.62 7.26 -0.04
N GLN A 324 44.29 8.05 -0.87
CA GLN A 324 45.35 8.92 -0.39
C GLN A 324 44.76 10.11 0.38
N VAL A 325 45.23 10.33 1.62
CA VAL A 325 44.62 11.28 2.55
C VAL A 325 44.74 12.72 2.05
N LEU A 326 45.89 13.16 1.53
CA LEU A 326 46.03 14.54 1.03
C LEU A 326 45.04 14.86 -0.11
N SER A 327 44.85 13.91 -1.02
CA SER A 327 43.93 14.05 -2.15
C SER A 327 42.48 14.20 -1.65
N HIS A 328 42.10 13.35 -0.70
CA HIS A 328 40.81 13.42 0.00
C HIS A 328 40.62 14.76 0.71
N SER A 329 41.61 15.24 1.49
CA SER A 329 41.51 16.53 2.17
C SER A 329 41.35 17.71 1.21
N LYS A 330 42.02 17.68 0.04
CA LYS A 330 41.79 18.70 -1.02
C LYS A 330 40.36 18.65 -1.55
N GLU A 331 39.83 17.45 -1.79
CA GLU A 331 38.44 17.28 -2.25
C GLU A 331 37.42 17.82 -1.24
N VAL A 332 37.58 17.44 0.03
CA VAL A 332 36.74 17.91 1.13
C VAL A 332 36.80 19.44 1.24
N ALA A 333 37.99 20.05 1.08
CA ALA A 333 38.14 21.50 1.04
C ALA A 333 37.34 22.15 -0.10
N PHE A 334 37.34 21.58 -1.30
CA PHE A 334 36.56 22.10 -2.43
C PHE A 334 35.05 21.91 -2.23
N LEU A 335 34.60 20.75 -1.74
CA LEU A 335 33.19 20.47 -1.44
C LEU A 335 32.66 21.43 -0.39
N ALA A 336 33.36 21.55 0.74
CA ALA A 336 32.97 22.43 1.83
C ALA A 336 32.92 23.90 1.38
N ALA A 337 33.88 24.35 0.57
CA ALA A 337 33.91 25.70 0.03
C ALA A 337 32.72 26.02 -0.89
N MET A 338 32.35 25.10 -1.79
CA MET A 338 31.21 25.31 -2.69
C MET A 338 29.89 25.33 -1.94
N MET A 339 29.69 24.37 -1.03
CA MET A 339 28.46 24.36 -0.22
C MET A 339 28.36 25.62 0.64
N ALA A 340 29.47 26.06 1.26
CA ALA A 340 29.51 27.31 2.03
C ALA A 340 29.12 28.53 1.19
N SER A 341 29.60 28.60 -0.06
CA SER A 341 29.28 29.71 -0.97
C SER A 341 27.79 29.77 -1.33
N GLU A 342 27.12 28.63 -1.46
CA GLU A 342 25.70 28.57 -1.82
C GLU A 342 24.77 28.91 -0.64
N ILE A 343 25.16 28.56 0.60
CA ILE A 343 24.35 28.82 1.79
C ILE A 343 24.70 30.13 2.51
N GLY A 344 25.77 30.82 2.09
CA GLY A 344 26.24 32.08 2.69
C GLY A 344 27.09 31.93 3.96
N ALA A 345 27.71 30.77 4.17
CA ALA A 345 28.67 30.54 5.26
C ALA A 345 30.07 31.06 4.89
N ASP A 346 31.02 31.09 5.85
CA ASP A 346 32.38 31.55 5.56
C ASP A 346 33.15 30.51 4.73
N VAL A 347 33.26 30.80 3.42
CA VAL A 347 33.96 29.97 2.43
C VAL A 347 35.41 29.72 2.82
N ARG A 348 36.11 30.71 3.40
CA ARG A 348 37.52 30.57 3.77
C ARG A 348 37.67 29.61 4.94
N ILE A 349 36.82 29.73 5.96
CA ILE A 349 36.82 28.83 7.12
C ILE A 349 36.45 27.41 6.68
N ALA A 350 35.37 27.22 5.92
CA ALA A 350 34.95 25.90 5.42
C ALA A 350 36.06 25.21 4.59
N LYS A 351 36.71 25.96 3.69
CA LYS A 351 37.81 25.47 2.86
C LYS A 351 39.03 25.09 3.68
N LEU A 352 39.40 25.93 4.64
CA LEU A 352 40.55 25.71 5.51
C LEU A 352 40.33 24.51 6.44
N SER A 353 39.12 24.39 7.00
CA SER A 353 38.70 23.23 7.79
C SER A 353 38.72 21.94 6.97
N GLY A 354 38.22 21.97 5.72
CA GLY A 354 38.26 20.82 4.81
C GLY A 354 39.67 20.33 4.50
N LEU A 355 40.62 21.24 4.26
CA LEU A 355 42.00 20.86 3.97
C LEU A 355 42.72 20.26 5.19
N LEU A 356 42.33 20.69 6.41
CA LEU A 356 43.08 20.38 7.63
C LEU A 356 42.39 19.35 8.54
N HIS A 357 41.16 18.91 8.26
CA HIS A 357 40.40 18.03 9.15
C HIS A 357 41.14 16.75 9.53
N ASP A 358 41.85 16.18 8.56
CA ASP A 358 42.57 14.92 8.70
C ASP A 358 44.06 15.10 9.07
N ILE A 359 44.51 16.32 9.40
CA ILE A 359 45.94 16.59 9.67
C ILE A 359 46.49 15.81 10.86
N GLY A 360 45.64 15.40 11.80
CA GLY A 360 46.05 14.51 12.90
C GLY A 360 46.56 13.16 12.42
N LYS A 361 46.17 12.71 11.22
CA LYS A 361 46.73 11.51 10.56
C LYS A 361 48.19 11.74 10.11
N ALA A 362 48.76 12.93 10.18
CA ALA A 362 50.19 13.11 9.95
C ALA A 362 51.04 12.85 11.21
N ILE A 363 50.40 12.72 12.38
CA ILE A 363 51.06 12.54 13.67
C ILE A 363 51.06 11.05 14.03
N ASP A 364 52.18 10.57 14.58
CA ASP A 364 52.36 9.18 14.98
C ASP A 364 51.45 8.79 16.16
N HIS A 365 51.15 7.49 16.27
CA HIS A 365 50.22 6.93 17.27
C HIS A 365 50.76 6.91 18.71
N GLU A 366 51.83 7.66 19.00
CA GLU A 366 52.35 7.82 20.37
C GLU A 366 51.48 8.77 21.20
N VAL A 367 50.63 9.58 20.54
CA VAL A 367 49.69 10.50 21.19
C VAL A 367 48.32 9.82 21.31
N GLU A 368 47.84 9.72 22.54
CA GLU A 368 46.52 9.15 22.86
C GLU A 368 45.40 10.13 22.46
N GLY A 369 44.46 9.70 21.62
CA GLY A 369 43.32 10.51 21.17
C GLY A 369 42.86 10.22 19.75
N SER A 370 41.69 10.76 19.36
CA SER A 370 41.23 10.73 17.97
C SER A 370 42.08 11.67 17.11
N HIS A 371 42.21 11.38 15.81
CA HIS A 371 42.94 12.26 14.89
C HIS A 371 42.31 13.66 14.78
N ALA A 372 41.00 13.80 15.05
CA ALA A 372 40.33 15.09 15.14
C ALA A 372 40.88 15.93 16.30
N VAL A 373 40.96 15.34 17.50
CA VAL A 373 41.47 16.03 18.69
C VAL A 373 42.96 16.36 18.53
N ILE A 374 43.76 15.39 18.09
CA ILE A 374 45.21 15.57 17.87
C ILE A 374 45.47 16.65 16.81
N GLY A 375 44.72 16.60 15.70
CA GLY A 375 44.77 17.60 14.64
C GLY A 375 44.41 18.99 15.16
N ALA A 376 43.30 19.12 15.88
CA ALA A 376 42.86 20.39 16.45
C ALA A 376 43.90 21.00 17.41
N ASP A 377 44.52 20.19 18.29
CA ASP A 377 45.57 20.64 19.19
C ASP A 377 46.82 21.14 18.45
N LEU A 378 47.23 20.43 17.39
CA LEU A 378 48.32 20.86 16.51
C LEU A 378 48.01 22.23 15.89
N LEU A 379 46.82 22.37 15.31
CA LEU A 379 46.40 23.59 14.64
C LEU A 379 46.32 24.78 15.62
N GLN A 380 45.82 24.56 16.83
CA GLN A 380 45.73 25.57 17.87
C GLN A 380 47.12 26.11 18.28
N ARG A 381 48.10 25.21 18.47
CA ARG A 381 49.48 25.60 18.83
C ARG A 381 50.16 26.42 17.74
N HIS A 382 49.78 26.23 16.49
CA HIS A 382 50.34 26.92 15.33
C HIS A 382 49.51 28.12 14.85
N GLY A 383 48.57 28.61 15.67
CA GLY A 383 47.88 29.88 15.44
C GLY A 383 46.78 29.83 14.37
N VAL A 384 46.22 28.65 14.08
CA VAL A 384 45.07 28.53 13.17
C VAL A 384 43.80 29.08 13.85
N PRO A 385 42.90 29.78 13.12
CA PRO A 385 41.72 30.40 13.72
C PRO A 385 40.83 29.44 14.51
N ALA A 386 40.29 29.90 15.64
CA ALA A 386 39.45 29.09 16.52
C ALA A 386 38.25 28.41 15.82
N PRO A 387 37.53 29.05 14.87
CA PRO A 387 36.44 28.37 14.15
C PRO A 387 36.90 27.15 13.34
N VAL A 388 38.13 27.19 12.79
CA VAL A 388 38.72 26.06 12.06
C VAL A 388 39.13 24.96 13.02
N VAL A 389 39.78 25.33 14.13
CA VAL A 389 40.16 24.37 15.19
C VAL A 389 38.93 23.64 15.73
N HIS A 390 37.84 24.37 15.98
CA HIS A 390 36.56 23.80 16.40
C HIS A 390 35.98 22.85 15.35
N ALA A 391 35.90 23.27 14.08
CA ALA A 391 35.40 22.41 13.01
C ALA A 391 36.21 21.12 12.87
N VAL A 392 37.54 21.21 12.92
CA VAL A 392 38.44 20.03 12.89
C VAL A 392 38.29 19.17 14.14
N ARG A 393 37.96 19.73 15.31
CA ARG A 393 37.71 18.92 16.51
C ARG A 393 36.36 18.20 16.46
N ALA A 394 35.33 18.87 15.93
CA ALA A 394 33.95 18.39 15.91
C ALA A 394 33.64 17.43 14.74
N HIS A 395 34.54 17.25 13.76
CA HIS A 395 34.18 16.52 12.53
C HIS A 395 33.90 15.01 12.69
N HIS A 396 34.35 14.39 13.79
CA HIS A 396 33.95 13.03 14.20
C HIS A 396 32.93 13.02 15.35
N TYR A 397 32.30 14.16 15.64
CA TYR A 397 31.40 14.36 16.78
C TYR A 397 32.05 14.13 18.16
N ASP A 398 33.39 14.26 18.25
CA ASP A 398 34.12 14.30 19.53
C ASP A 398 33.76 15.55 20.35
N GLU A 399 33.31 16.60 19.66
CA GLU A 399 32.70 17.82 20.21
C GLU A 399 31.45 18.15 19.38
N GLU A 400 30.46 18.81 20.00
CA GLU A 400 29.24 19.22 19.30
C GLU A 400 29.55 20.27 18.21
N PRO A 401 29.11 20.07 16.95
CA PRO A 401 29.32 21.04 15.89
C PRO A 401 28.42 22.27 16.08
N GLN A 402 28.99 23.35 16.60
CA GLN A 402 28.31 24.62 16.90
C GLN A 402 28.22 25.60 15.72
N THR A 403 28.91 25.33 14.60
CA THR A 403 29.01 26.26 13.46
C THR A 403 28.52 25.61 12.16
N GLN A 404 28.06 26.43 11.22
CA GLN A 404 27.63 25.95 9.90
C GLN A 404 28.82 25.31 9.17
N GLU A 405 30.02 25.87 9.31
CA GLU A 405 31.25 25.38 8.69
C GLU A 405 31.65 24.00 9.23
N ALA A 406 31.43 23.71 10.51
CA ALA A 406 31.65 22.38 11.08
C ALA A 406 30.68 21.34 10.47
N LEU A 407 29.40 21.70 10.34
CA LEU A 407 28.40 20.82 9.71
C LEU A 407 28.69 20.59 8.21
N LEU A 408 29.11 21.63 7.50
CA LEU A 408 29.53 21.54 6.10
C LEU A 408 30.77 20.68 5.92
N LEU A 409 31.74 20.78 6.84
CA LEU A 409 32.91 19.91 6.85
C LEU A 409 32.50 18.44 6.98
N ILE A 410 31.64 18.12 7.95
CA ILE A 410 31.15 16.75 8.19
C ILE A 410 30.42 16.22 6.95
N ALA A 411 29.57 17.04 6.33
CA ALA A 411 28.87 16.68 5.11
C ALA A 411 29.85 16.43 3.95
N ALA A 412 30.85 17.31 3.78
CA ALA A 412 31.85 17.20 2.72
C ALA A 412 32.72 15.94 2.87
N ASP A 413 33.16 15.62 4.09
CA ASP A 413 33.91 14.40 4.41
C ASP A 413 33.08 13.14 4.08
N ALA A 414 31.83 13.10 4.56
CA ALA A 414 30.92 12.00 4.27
C ALA A 414 30.68 11.80 2.76
N ILE A 415 30.52 12.89 2.00
CA ILE A 415 30.35 12.85 0.54
C ILE A 415 31.60 12.28 -0.14
N SER A 416 32.80 12.76 0.21
CA SER A 416 34.06 12.27 -0.36
C SER A 416 34.30 10.79 -0.01
N ALA A 417 33.99 10.38 1.21
CA ALA A 417 34.16 9.01 1.70
C ALA A 417 33.13 8.00 1.13
N ALA A 418 31.94 8.45 0.71
CA ALA A 418 30.84 7.60 0.24
C ALA A 418 30.85 7.30 -1.28
N ARG A 419 31.77 7.89 -2.07
CA ARG A 419 31.80 7.67 -3.53
C ARG A 419 32.05 6.20 -3.90
N PRO A 420 31.28 5.58 -4.81
CA PRO A 420 31.52 4.21 -5.28
C PRO A 420 32.95 4.06 -5.82
N GLY A 421 33.72 3.12 -5.29
CA GLY A 421 35.14 2.94 -5.60
C GLY A 421 36.12 3.48 -4.53
N ALA A 422 35.66 4.38 -3.64
CA ALA A 422 36.41 4.86 -2.47
C ALA A 422 36.56 3.80 -1.37
N ARG A 423 35.56 2.93 -1.26
CA ARG A 423 35.55 1.77 -0.37
C ARG A 423 35.26 0.53 -1.21
N ARG A 424 36.30 -0.18 -1.62
CA ARG A 424 36.13 -1.64 -1.75
C ARG A 424 35.85 -2.12 -0.32
N GLU A 425 34.76 -2.88 -0.12
CA GLU A 425 34.63 -3.69 1.09
C GLU A 425 35.98 -4.34 1.37
N SER A 426 36.48 -4.24 2.60
CA SER A 426 37.76 -4.87 2.93
C SER A 426 37.66 -6.33 2.49
N LEU A 427 38.70 -6.83 1.82
CA LEU A 427 38.72 -8.21 1.35
C LEU A 427 38.39 -9.17 2.51
N GLU A 428 38.76 -8.77 3.73
CA GLU A 428 38.39 -9.41 4.99
C GLU A 428 36.89 -9.38 5.32
N ALA A 429 36.19 -8.26 5.18
CA ALA A 429 34.73 -8.20 5.39
C ALA A 429 33.96 -9.00 4.33
N TYR A 430 34.46 -9.00 3.10
CA TYR A 430 33.93 -9.82 2.02
C TYR A 430 34.15 -11.32 2.29
N VAL A 431 35.37 -11.72 2.71
CA VAL A 431 35.68 -13.11 3.13
C VAL A 431 34.82 -13.52 4.32
N LYS A 432 34.76 -12.71 5.39
CA LYS A 432 33.89 -12.96 6.56
C LYS A 432 32.41 -13.10 6.18
N ARG A 433 31.95 -12.36 5.16
CA ARG A 433 30.59 -12.48 4.65
C ARG A 433 30.37 -13.82 3.93
N LEU A 434 31.30 -14.25 3.08
CA LEU A 434 31.23 -15.55 2.42
C LEU A 434 31.29 -16.70 3.44
N GLU A 435 32.20 -16.60 4.42
CA GLU A 435 32.30 -17.56 5.53
C GLU A 435 31.00 -17.65 6.31
N LYS A 436 30.36 -16.51 6.61
CA LYS A 436 29.08 -16.48 7.33
C LYS A 436 27.92 -17.05 6.51
N LEU A 437 27.90 -16.87 5.19
CA LEU A 437 26.93 -17.53 4.30
C LEU A 437 27.09 -19.06 4.32
N GLU A 438 28.34 -19.53 4.29
CA GLU A 438 28.66 -20.96 4.39
C GLU A 438 28.34 -21.50 5.80
N GLU A 439 28.61 -20.75 6.86
CA GLU A 439 28.30 -21.13 8.24
C GLU A 439 26.79 -21.30 8.45
N ILE A 440 25.98 -20.35 7.97
CA ILE A 440 24.51 -20.45 8.04
C ILE A 440 24.03 -21.71 7.32
N ALA A 441 24.52 -21.97 6.10
CA ALA A 441 24.13 -23.16 5.35
C ALA A 441 24.61 -24.47 6.01
N ASN A 442 25.84 -24.52 6.52
CA ASN A 442 26.41 -25.69 7.18
C ASN A 442 25.74 -25.99 8.54
N SER A 443 25.05 -25.01 9.15
CA SER A 443 24.32 -25.22 10.41
C SER A 443 23.05 -26.10 10.27
N PHE A 444 22.58 -26.34 9.05
CA PHE A 444 21.39 -27.16 8.81
C PHE A 444 21.73 -28.66 8.79
N GLN A 445 20.90 -29.45 9.49
CA GLN A 445 21.09 -30.90 9.58
C GLN A 445 20.92 -31.55 8.20
N GLY A 446 21.85 -32.44 7.83
CA GLY A 446 21.86 -33.13 6.53
C GLY A 446 22.69 -32.44 5.45
N VAL A 447 23.22 -31.24 5.72
CA VAL A 447 24.22 -30.58 4.86
C VAL A 447 25.58 -31.27 5.01
N GLN A 448 26.22 -31.59 3.89
CA GLN A 448 27.57 -32.13 3.85
C GLN A 448 28.60 -31.01 3.70
N GLN A 449 28.38 -30.11 2.74
CA GLN A 449 29.22 -28.93 2.47
C GLN A 449 28.39 -27.84 1.81
N SER A 450 28.81 -26.59 1.96
CA SER A 450 28.25 -25.45 1.23
C SER A 450 29.36 -24.58 0.65
N TYR A 451 29.05 -23.89 -0.45
CA TYR A 451 29.97 -23.02 -1.16
C TYR A 451 29.25 -21.73 -1.54
N ALA A 452 29.82 -20.59 -1.17
CA ALA A 452 29.37 -19.29 -1.67
C ALA A 452 30.05 -18.99 -3.02
N ILE A 453 29.29 -19.03 -4.11
CA ILE A 453 29.74 -18.85 -5.50
C ILE A 453 29.27 -17.48 -6.02
N GLN A 454 29.85 -17.02 -7.14
CA GLN A 454 29.47 -15.78 -7.83
C GLN A 454 29.53 -14.54 -6.92
N ALA A 455 30.63 -14.41 -6.19
CA ALA A 455 30.83 -13.33 -5.23
C ALA A 455 29.73 -13.21 -4.16
N GLY A 456 29.23 -14.35 -3.68
CA GLY A 456 28.19 -14.42 -2.65
C GLY A 456 26.77 -14.21 -3.17
N ARG A 457 26.57 -14.16 -4.50
CA ARG A 457 25.23 -14.10 -5.13
C ARG A 457 24.61 -15.48 -5.34
N GLU A 458 25.37 -16.54 -5.14
CA GLU A 458 24.87 -17.91 -5.15
C GLU A 458 25.43 -18.68 -3.96
N VAL A 459 24.60 -19.46 -3.29
CA VAL A 459 25.05 -20.43 -2.27
C VAL A 459 24.64 -21.81 -2.73
N ARG A 460 25.64 -22.67 -2.98
CA ARG A 460 25.44 -24.05 -3.43
C ARG A 460 25.70 -25.00 -2.28
N ILE A 461 24.73 -25.87 -2.01
CA ILE A 461 24.68 -26.69 -0.79
C ILE A 461 24.62 -28.15 -1.23
N LEU A 462 25.61 -28.93 -0.84
CA LEU A 462 25.64 -30.38 -1.05
C LEU A 462 25.05 -31.05 0.18
N VAL A 463 24.02 -31.87 -0.02
CA VAL A 463 23.35 -32.62 1.05
C VAL A 463 23.71 -34.10 0.99
N LYS A 464 23.63 -34.76 2.15
CA LYS A 464 23.80 -36.22 2.24
C LYS A 464 22.55 -36.91 1.68
N PRO A 465 22.63 -37.63 0.56
CA PRO A 465 21.46 -38.20 -0.11
C PRO A 465 20.73 -39.26 0.71
N GLU A 466 21.40 -39.84 1.72
CA GLU A 466 20.83 -40.83 2.65
C GLU A 466 19.96 -40.20 3.74
N GLN A 467 20.11 -38.90 4.00
CA GLN A 467 19.42 -38.18 5.08
C GLN A 467 18.36 -37.21 4.57
N ILE A 468 18.53 -36.69 3.35
CA ILE A 468 17.67 -35.69 2.74
C ILE A 468 17.08 -36.27 1.45
N ASP A 469 15.75 -36.32 1.36
CA ASP A 469 15.04 -36.67 0.13
C ASP A 469 14.78 -35.43 -0.74
N ASP A 470 14.22 -35.62 -1.93
CA ASP A 470 14.05 -34.53 -2.90
C ASP A 470 13.08 -33.44 -2.41
N ALA A 471 12.08 -33.82 -1.59
CA ALA A 471 11.13 -32.88 -1.00
C ALA A 471 11.76 -32.08 0.15
N ALA A 472 12.54 -32.74 1.02
CA ALA A 472 13.30 -32.09 2.07
C ALA A 472 14.38 -31.16 1.50
N ALA A 473 14.99 -31.48 0.36
CA ALA A 473 15.95 -30.60 -0.31
C ALA A 473 15.30 -29.27 -0.77
N GLN A 474 14.07 -29.31 -1.27
CA GLN A 474 13.33 -28.09 -1.65
C GLN A 474 12.97 -27.23 -0.43
N LEU A 475 12.53 -27.86 0.66
CA LEU A 475 12.23 -27.16 1.93
C LEU A 475 13.49 -26.53 2.52
N MET A 476 14.60 -27.28 2.54
CA MET A 476 15.90 -26.80 3.02
C MET A 476 16.39 -25.58 2.22
N ALA A 477 16.25 -25.58 0.89
CA ALA A 477 16.62 -24.43 0.07
C ALA A 477 15.83 -23.17 0.48
N ARG A 478 14.53 -23.32 0.77
CA ARG A 478 13.65 -22.22 1.18
C ARG A 478 13.97 -21.72 2.60
N ASP A 479 14.24 -22.62 3.53
CA ASP A 479 14.53 -22.27 4.92
C ASP A 479 15.89 -21.59 5.06
N ILE A 480 16.89 -22.05 4.30
CA ILE A 480 18.21 -21.41 4.25
C ILE A 480 18.11 -20.02 3.61
N ALA A 481 17.35 -19.86 2.52
CA ALA A 481 17.13 -18.55 1.91
C ALA A 481 16.50 -17.54 2.89
N LYS A 482 15.46 -17.95 3.63
CA LYS A 482 14.83 -17.11 4.66
C LYS A 482 15.79 -16.72 5.78
N ARG A 483 16.62 -17.67 6.22
CA ARG A 483 17.56 -17.43 7.32
C ARG A 483 18.68 -16.48 6.90
N ILE A 484 19.18 -16.61 5.68
CA ILE A 484 20.13 -15.66 5.08
C ILE A 484 19.49 -14.26 5.00
N GLU A 485 18.24 -14.14 4.55
CA GLU A 485 17.52 -12.86 4.50
C GLU A 485 17.36 -12.20 5.88
N SER A 486 17.15 -13.00 6.94
CA SER A 486 16.99 -12.47 8.29
C SER A 486 18.30 -12.10 9.00
N GLU A 487 19.38 -12.82 8.72
CA GLU A 487 20.65 -12.68 9.46
C GLU A 487 21.71 -11.84 8.72
N LEU A 488 21.55 -11.64 7.41
CA LEU A 488 22.51 -10.93 6.57
C LEU A 488 21.83 -9.87 5.71
N SER A 489 22.32 -8.64 5.78
CA SER A 489 21.92 -7.57 4.85
C SER A 489 22.74 -7.69 3.56
N PHE A 490 22.08 -7.98 2.43
CA PHE A 490 22.74 -8.12 1.13
C PHE A 490 22.08 -7.25 0.05
N PRO A 491 22.84 -6.48 -0.74
CA PRO A 491 22.29 -5.71 -1.86
C PRO A 491 22.01 -6.63 -3.06
N GLY A 492 20.76 -7.07 -3.19
CA GLY A 492 20.26 -7.88 -4.30
C GLY A 492 19.81 -9.28 -3.89
N GLN A 493 19.51 -10.13 -4.87
CA GLN A 493 19.03 -11.49 -4.63
C GLN A 493 20.20 -12.48 -4.53
N ILE A 494 20.13 -13.39 -3.54
CA ILE A 494 21.04 -14.53 -3.39
C ILE A 494 20.32 -15.79 -3.86
N ARG A 495 20.91 -16.51 -4.81
CA ARG A 495 20.39 -17.78 -5.32
C ARG A 495 20.84 -18.94 -4.43
N VAL A 496 19.93 -19.56 -3.70
CA VAL A 496 20.20 -20.79 -2.92
C VAL A 496 19.92 -22.01 -3.79
N THR A 497 20.93 -22.87 -3.96
CA THR A 497 20.83 -24.11 -4.76
C THR A 497 21.24 -25.30 -3.90
N VAL A 498 20.30 -26.20 -3.64
CA VAL A 498 20.57 -27.47 -2.94
C VAL A 498 20.77 -28.56 -3.99
N VAL A 499 21.89 -29.28 -3.89
CA VAL A 499 22.30 -30.34 -4.80
C VAL A 499 22.37 -31.65 -4.03
N ARG A 500 21.54 -32.61 -4.44
CA ARG A 500 21.59 -33.99 -3.97
C ARG A 500 22.22 -34.85 -5.07
N GLU A 501 23.38 -35.44 -4.80
CA GLU A 501 24.12 -36.26 -5.76
C GLU A 501 24.38 -37.65 -5.18
N THR A 502 23.93 -38.69 -5.88
CA THR A 502 24.27 -40.09 -5.55
C THR A 502 25.21 -40.62 -6.62
N ARG A 503 26.41 -41.06 -6.21
CA ARG A 503 27.41 -41.65 -7.13
C ARG A 503 27.48 -43.16 -6.93
N ALA A 504 27.08 -43.92 -7.94
CA ALA A 504 27.32 -45.36 -8.02
C ALA A 504 28.49 -45.61 -9.00
N VAL A 505 29.52 -46.32 -8.55
CA VAL A 505 30.71 -46.65 -9.35
C VAL A 505 30.86 -48.17 -9.36
N GLU A 506 30.93 -48.75 -10.55
CA GLU A 506 31.15 -50.18 -10.76
C GLU A 506 32.32 -50.36 -11.73
N TYR A 507 33.22 -51.28 -11.41
CA TYR A 507 34.37 -51.58 -12.24
C TYR A 507 34.14 -52.90 -12.95
N ALA A 508 33.99 -52.86 -14.27
CA ALA A 508 33.95 -54.05 -15.10
C ALA A 508 35.37 -54.65 -15.18
N LYS A 509 35.45 -55.99 -15.22
CA LYS A 509 36.69 -56.72 -15.47
C LYS A 509 36.86 -57.03 -16.94
#